data_AF-A0A2I8VLY3-F1
#
_entry.id   AF-A0A2I8VLY3-F1
#
_cell.length_a   1.000
_cell.length_b   1.000
_cell.length_c   1.000
_cell.angle_alpha   90.00
_cell.angle_beta   90.00
_cell.angle_gamma   90.00
#
_symmetry.space_group_name_H-M   'P 1'
#
loop_
_entity.id
_entity.type
_entity.pdbx_description
1 polymer ?
#
loop_
_entity_poly.entity_id
_entity_poly.type
_entity_poly.pdbx_seq_one_letter_code
_entity_poly.pdbx_strand_id
1 'polypeptide(L)' 'MHKTILREFFDEYEWIHLSLGIVGNVLFFVGSVLFLYETIEVLDIYTFIVGSFLMLVGAVGKALVKYASGDS' A
#
# COMPACT_ATOMS: atom_id res chain seq x y z
N MET A 1 -31.06 -5.71 -4.77
CA MET A 1 -30.22 -6.66 -4.01
C MET A 1 -28.78 -6.78 -4.55
N HIS A 2 -28.51 -6.65 -5.86
CA HIS A 2 -27.13 -6.70 -6.42
C HIS A 2 -26.25 -5.46 -6.15
N LYS A 3 -26.83 -4.25 -6.02
CA LYS A 3 -26.07 -3.02 -5.80
C LYS A 3 -25.40 -2.93 -4.42
N THR A 4 -25.91 -3.65 -3.42
CA THR A 4 -25.39 -3.60 -2.05
C THR A 4 -24.06 -4.31 -1.94
N ILE A 5 -23.97 -5.53 -2.49
CA ILE A 5 -22.76 -6.37 -2.46
C ILE A 5 -21.60 -5.69 -3.17
N LEU A 6 -21.84 -5.07 -4.33
CA LEU A 6 -20.80 -4.35 -5.07
C LEU A 6 -20.28 -3.14 -4.27
N ARG A 7 -21.16 -2.39 -3.59
CA ARG A 7 -20.74 -1.22 -2.81
C ARG A 7 -19.95 -1.64 -1.56
N GLU A 8 -20.37 -2.71 -0.91
CA GLU A 8 -19.65 -3.32 0.21
C GLU A 8 -18.27 -3.83 -0.22
N PHE A 9 -18.18 -4.45 -1.40
CA PHE A 9 -16.91 -4.90 -1.97
C PHE A 9 -15.97 -3.73 -2.30
N PHE A 10 -16.49 -2.63 -2.85
CA PHE A 10 -15.70 -1.43 -3.14
C PHE A 10 -15.23 -0.73 -1.85
N ASP A 11 -16.09 -0.59 -0.85
CA ASP A 11 -15.73 0.00 0.44
C ASP A 11 -14.64 -0.85 1.12
N GLU A 12 -14.79 -2.17 1.18
CA GLU A 12 -13.80 -3.07 1.80
C GLU A 12 -12.46 -3.07 1.04
N TYR A 13 -12.49 -2.97 -0.29
CA TYR A 13 -11.30 -2.89 -1.14
C TYR A 13 -10.58 -1.54 -1.00
N GLU A 14 -11.31 -0.45 -0.78
CA GLU A 14 -10.74 0.86 -0.45
C GLU A 14 -9.95 0.82 0.86
N TRP A 15 -10.49 0.20 1.91
CA TRP A 15 -9.79 0.02 3.19
C TRP A 15 -8.53 -0.85 3.07
N ILE A 16 -8.55 -1.89 2.23
CA ILE A 16 -7.38 -2.74 1.97
C ILE A 16 -6.25 -1.94 1.31
N HIS A 17 -6.54 -1.14 0.28
CA HIS A 17 -5.50 -0.33 -0.36
C HIS A 17 -5.00 0.81 0.51
N LEU A 18 -5.87 1.44 1.30
CA LEU A 18 -5.50 2.47 2.25
C LEU A 18 -4.56 1.90 3.33
N SER A 19 -4.92 0.76 3.92
CA SER A 19 -4.09 0.09 4.93
C SER A 19 -2.76 -0.39 4.35
N LEU A 20 -2.74 -0.99 3.16
CA LEU A 20 -1.50 -1.35 2.44
C LEU A 20 -0.61 -0.12 2.18
N GLY A 21 -1.23 0.99 1.77
CA GLY A 21 -0.53 2.25 1.56
C GLY A 21 0.07 2.81 2.85
N ILE A 22 -0.67 2.82 3.96
CA ILE A 22 -0.19 3.29 5.26
C ILE A 22 0.95 2.40 5.76
N VAL A 23 0.77 1.08 5.76
CA VAL A 23 1.79 0.12 6.21
C VAL A 23 3.04 0.23 5.34
N GLY A 24 2.88 0.31 4.02
CA GLY A 24 4.00 0.49 3.09
C GLY A 24 4.77 1.79 3.33
N ASN A 25 4.07 2.92 3.54
CA ASN A 25 4.71 4.20 3.84
C ASN A 25 5.46 4.17 5.17
N VAL A 26 4.89 3.54 6.20
CA VAL A 26 5.55 3.41 7.52
C VAL A 26 6.81 2.56 7.40
N LEU A 27 6.73 1.40 6.74
CA LEU A 27 7.89 0.54 6.51
C LEU A 27 8.95 1.23 5.64
N PHE A 28 8.54 1.96 4.61
CA PHE A 28 9.45 2.75 3.78
C PHE A 28 10.20 3.79 4.62
N PHE A 29 9.47 4.57 5.43
CA PHE A 29 10.07 5.58 6.31
C PHE A 29 11.01 4.95 7.35
N VAL A 30 10.59 3.87 8.01
CA VAL A 30 11.43 3.14 8.96
C VAL A 30 12.69 2.61 8.27
N GLY A 31 12.55 1.95 7.11
CA GLY A 31 13.67 1.49 6.31
C GLY A 31 14.65 2.62 5.97
N SER A 32 14.14 3.77 5.53
CA SER A 32 14.96 4.98 5.26
C SER A 32 15.71 5.50 6.48
N VAL A 33 15.14 5.40 7.68
CA VAL A 33 15.83 5.78 8.93
C VAL A 33 16.88 4.74 9.32
N LEU A 34 16.59 3.46 9.10
CA LEU A 34 17.52 2.37 9.43
C LEU A 34 18.81 2.42 8.58
N PHE A 35 18.74 2.96 7.35
CA PHE A 35 19.92 3.24 6.51
C PHE A 35 20.98 4.14 7.17
N LEU A 36 20.66 4.83 8.28
CA LEU A 36 21.63 5.60 9.05
C LEU A 36 22.54 4.74 9.94
N TYR A 37 22.27 3.44 10.08
CA TYR A 37 22.98 2.53 10.96
C TYR A 37 23.63 1.38 10.18
N GLU A 38 24.95 1.44 9.99
CA GLU A 38 25.75 0.43 9.27
C GLU A 38 25.59 -1.01 9.81
N THR A 39 25.26 -1.16 11.10
CA THR A 39 25.19 -2.49 11.75
C THR A 39 23.98 -3.32 11.33
N ILE A 40 22.99 -2.70 10.67
CA ILE A 40 21.72 -3.32 10.31
C ILE A 40 21.36 -3.14 8.82
N GLU A 41 22.40 -3.00 7.97
CA GLU A 41 22.32 -2.77 6.51
C GLU A 41 21.62 -3.90 5.71
N VAL A 42 21.37 -5.05 6.31
CA VAL A 42 20.54 -6.08 5.66
C VAL A 42 19.06 -5.81 5.95
N LEU A 43 18.74 -5.42 7.18
CA LEU A 43 17.36 -5.25 7.65
C LEU A 43 16.69 -4.00 7.07
N ASP A 44 17.42 -2.89 6.96
CA ASP A 44 16.98 -1.66 6.31
C ASP A 44 16.65 -1.88 4.83
N ILE A 45 17.49 -2.58 4.06
CA ILE A 45 17.29 -2.88 2.64
C ILE A 45 16.00 -3.68 2.46
N TYR A 46 15.80 -4.76 3.22
CA TYR A 46 14.57 -5.56 3.13
C TYR A 46 13.35 -4.77 3.58
N THR A 47 13.44 -3.99 4.66
CA THR A 47 12.32 -3.16 5.15
C THR A 47 11.94 -2.09 4.14
N PHE A 48 12.92 -1.48 3.49
CA PHE A 48 12.73 -0.48 2.44
C PHE A 48 12.13 -1.08 1.16
N ILE A 49 12.62 -2.23 0.70
CA ILE A 49 12.07 -2.94 -0.47
C ILE A 49 10.62 -3.36 -0.21
N VAL A 50 10.35 -3.95 0.95
CA VAL A 50 8.99 -4.40 1.31
C VAL A 50 8.05 -3.20 1.45
N GLY A 51 8.48 -2.13 2.12
CA GLY A 51 7.70 -0.91 2.27
C GLY A 51 7.36 -0.22 0.95
N SER A 52 8.36 -0.05 0.08
CA SER A 52 8.16 0.54 -1.26
C SER A 52 7.30 -0.34 -2.15
N PHE A 53 7.42 -1.67 -2.06
CA PHE A 53 6.56 -2.61 -2.79
C PHE A 53 5.10 -2.54 -2.32
N LEU A 54 4.85 -2.52 -1.01
CA LEU A 54 3.51 -2.36 -0.44
C LEU A 54 2.85 -1.04 -0.88
N MET A 55 3.62 0.05 -0.91
CA MET A 55 3.14 1.33 -1.47
C MET A 55 2.78 1.22 -2.96
N LEU A 56 3.61 0.53 -3.76
CA LEU A 56 3.35 0.32 -5.18
C LEU A 56 2.06 -0.46 -5.38
N VAL A 57 1.88 -1.57 -4.65
CA VAL A 57 0.65 -2.38 -4.71
C VAL A 57 -0.57 -1.57 -4.30
N GLY A 58 -0.48 -0.77 -3.23
CA GLY A 58 -1.56 0.14 -2.81
C GLY A 58 -1.91 1.19 -3.87
N ALA A 59 -0.91 1.79 -4.50
CA ALA A 59 -1.09 2.80 -5.55
C ALA A 59 -1.71 2.21 -6.82
N VAL A 60 -1.24 1.04 -7.26
CA VAL A 60 -1.80 0.30 -8.41
C VAL A 60 -3.24 -0.11 -8.12
N GLY A 61 -3.52 -0.62 -6.93
CA GLY A 61 -4.88 -0.95 -6.49
C GLY A 61 -5.84 0.24 -6.57
N LYS A 62 -5.43 1.38 -6.00
CA LYS A 62 -6.20 2.63 -6.08
C LYS A 62 -6.42 3.08 -7.54
N ALA A 63 -5.41 2.97 -8.39
CA ALA A 63 -5.52 3.32 -9.81
C ALA A 63 -6.50 2.41 -10.56
N LEU A 64 -6.45 1.09 -10.30
CA LEU A 64 -7.37 0.11 -10.89
C LEU A 64 -8.81 0.32 -10.42
N VAL A 65 -9.03 0.60 -9.13
CA VAL A 65 -10.34 0.96 -8.59
C VAL A 65 -10.87 2.20 -9.28
N LYS A 66 -10.08 3.28 -9.33
CA LYS A 66 -10.47 4.52 -9.99
C LYS A 66 -10.86 4.29 -11.45
N TYR A 67 -10.08 3.49 -12.18
CA TYR A 67 -10.38 3.13 -13.57
C TYR A 67 -11.66 2.30 -13.70
N ALA A 68 -11.86 1.32 -12.81
CA ALA A 68 -13.05 0.46 -12.81
C ALA A 68 -14.33 1.20 -12.39
N SER A 69 -14.23 2.22 -11.54
CA SER A 69 -15.35 3.06 -11.11
C SER A 69 -15.86 4.01 -12.19
N GLY A 70 -15.16 4.13 -13.33
CA GLY A 70 -15.58 4.97 -14.46
C GLY A 70 -15.49 6.47 -14.19
N ASP A 71 -14.82 6.88 -13.10
CA ASP A 71 -14.59 8.28 -12.75
C ASP A 71 -13.39 8.78 -13.58
N SER A 72 -13.69 9.17 -14.81
CA SER A 72 -12.74 9.69 -15.82
C SER A 72 -12.42 11.15 -15.53
#